data_AF-A0A420SI82-F1
#
_entry.id   AF-A0A420SI82-F1
#
_cell.length_a   1.000
_cell.length_b   1.000
_cell.length_c   1.000
_cell.angle_alpha   90.00
_cell.angle_beta   90.00
_cell.angle_gamma   90.00
#
_symmetry.space_group_name_H-M   'P 1'
#
loop_
_entity.id
_entity.type
_entity.pdbx_description
1 polymer ?
#
loop_
_entity_poly.entity_id
_entity_poly.type
_entity_poly.pdbx_seq_one_letter_code
_entity_poly.pdbx_strand_id
1 'polypeptide(L)'
;MLHKTDIKHLLLRLQALKALAWHPLLVPLILMEQRIEGTAEKLTLMRDSLYSVEKRTGTHKNYRNDKYHEELNHYAYGDRVWERRHEQDVDFEAAPGKITSIASDCAMTEAKCQVNESLLDWIQELNDSLAKPNTDDGSWDRAASSIRMKISAFKTWSGNNRSRSIYLAKRAEAQMQAASSQNSQNILHSQLIRHSVSI
;
A
#
# COMPACT_ATOMS: atom_id res chain seq x y z
N MET A 1 -3.09 -13.39 -17.93
CA MET A 1 -2.16 -13.87 -18.97
C MET A 1 -0.75 -13.79 -18.39
N LEU A 2 0.09 -14.81 -18.56
CA LEU A 2 1.50 -14.75 -18.16
C LEU A 2 2.25 -13.82 -19.13
N HIS A 3 2.93 -12.80 -18.61
CA HIS A 3 3.75 -11.90 -19.43
C HIS A 3 5.11 -12.53 -19.75
N LYS A 4 5.77 -12.02 -20.80
CA LYS A 4 7.10 -12.50 -21.23
C LYS A 4 8.16 -12.34 -20.12
N THR A 5 8.00 -11.33 -19.26
CA THR A 5 8.83 -11.11 -18.06
C THR A 5 8.62 -12.21 -17.02
N ASP A 6 7.38 -12.62 -16.82
CA ASP A 6 6.99 -13.63 -15.84
C ASP A 6 7.61 -14.98 -16.19
N ILE A 7 7.60 -15.33 -17.49
CA ILE A 7 8.21 -16.55 -18.02
C ILE A 7 9.73 -16.56 -17.80
N LYS A 8 10.42 -15.44 -18.02
CA LYS A 8 11.87 -15.36 -17.80
C LYS A 8 12.23 -15.57 -16.32
N HIS A 9 11.52 -14.89 -15.43
CA HIS A 9 11.78 -15.03 -13.99
C HIS A 9 11.39 -16.42 -13.48
N LEU A 10 10.29 -17.00 -13.97
CA LEU A 10 9.92 -18.38 -13.68
C LEU A 10 11.05 -19.35 -14.07
N LEU A 11 11.61 -19.19 -15.28
CA LEU A 11 12.70 -20.04 -15.77
C LEU A 11 13.97 -19.90 -14.90
N LEU A 12 14.35 -18.69 -14.53
CA LEU A 12 15.49 -18.43 -13.64
C LEU A 12 15.30 -19.06 -12.26
N ARG A 13 14.10 -18.91 -11.67
CA ARG A 13 13.79 -19.50 -10.36
C ARG A 13 13.72 -21.02 -10.40
N LEU A 14 13.20 -21.61 -11.48
CA LEU A 14 13.20 -23.06 -11.68
C LEU A 14 14.63 -23.62 -11.81
N GLN A 15 15.52 -22.93 -12.53
CA GLN A 15 16.93 -23.31 -12.60
C GLN A 15 17.61 -23.27 -11.23
N ALA A 16 17.35 -22.23 -10.43
CA ALA A 16 17.87 -22.12 -9.06
C ALA A 16 17.31 -23.22 -8.13
N LEU A 17 16.06 -23.64 -8.36
CA LEU A 17 15.34 -24.63 -7.55
C LEU A 17 15.27 -26.01 -8.23
N LYS A 18 16.23 -26.34 -9.09
CA LYS A 18 16.24 -27.60 -9.88
C LYS A 18 16.05 -28.87 -9.04
N ALA A 19 16.56 -28.87 -7.81
CA ALA A 19 16.46 -30.01 -6.89
C ALA A 19 15.03 -30.29 -6.41
N LEU A 20 14.15 -29.28 -6.51
CA LEU A 20 12.74 -29.34 -6.11
C LEU A 20 11.80 -29.27 -7.32
N ALA A 21 12.34 -29.32 -8.55
CA ALA A 21 11.56 -29.20 -9.79
C ALA A 21 10.53 -30.33 -9.98
N TRP A 22 10.71 -31.45 -9.28
CA TRP A 22 9.76 -32.55 -9.25
C TRP A 22 8.47 -32.21 -8.48
N HIS A 23 8.48 -31.21 -7.58
CA HIS A 23 7.35 -30.90 -6.73
C HIS A 23 6.28 -30.08 -7.49
N PRO A 24 5.02 -30.55 -7.58
CA PRO A 24 3.98 -29.91 -8.41
C PRO A 24 3.63 -28.48 -7.97
N LEU A 25 3.79 -28.16 -6.68
CA LEU A 25 3.53 -26.82 -6.14
C LEU A 25 4.64 -25.81 -6.38
N LEU A 26 5.79 -26.21 -6.95
CA LEU A 26 6.91 -25.28 -7.14
C LEU A 26 6.53 -24.10 -8.06
N VAL A 27 5.89 -24.39 -9.19
CA VAL A 27 5.47 -23.37 -10.16
C VAL A 27 4.44 -22.40 -9.54
N PRO A 28 3.32 -22.87 -8.93
CA PRO A 28 2.41 -22.00 -8.20
C PRO A 28 3.09 -21.09 -7.18
N LEU A 29 4.04 -21.62 -6.40
CA LEU A 29 4.74 -20.83 -5.37
C LEU A 29 5.66 -19.76 -5.96
N ILE A 30 6.32 -20.02 -7.09
CA ILE A 30 7.13 -19.00 -7.79
C ILE A 30 6.22 -17.90 -8.36
N LEU A 31 5.06 -18.26 -8.90
CA LEU A 31 4.09 -17.28 -9.38
C LEU A 31 3.50 -16.45 -8.23
N MET A 32 3.29 -17.04 -7.06
CA MET A 32 2.87 -16.31 -5.86
C MET A 32 3.94 -15.34 -5.37
N GLU A 33 5.21 -15.74 -5.42
CA GLU A 33 6.35 -14.89 -5.08
C GLU A 33 6.30 -13.59 -5.88
N GLN A 34 6.20 -13.70 -7.22
CA GLN A 34 6.11 -12.54 -8.11
C GLN A 34 4.89 -11.65 -7.85
N ARG A 35 3.75 -12.26 -7.48
CA ARG A 35 2.51 -11.52 -7.24
C ARG A 35 2.54 -10.71 -5.94
N ILE A 36 3.33 -11.16 -4.97
CA ILE A 36 3.46 -10.51 -3.65
C ILE A 36 4.62 -9.50 -3.68
N GLU A 37 5.68 -9.80 -4.44
CA GLU A 37 6.83 -8.93 -4.65
C GLU A 37 6.42 -7.54 -5.19
N GLY A 38 7.10 -6.50 -4.73
CA GLY A 38 6.83 -5.11 -5.12
C GLY A 38 5.56 -4.48 -4.53
N THR A 39 4.64 -5.24 -3.93
CA THR A 39 3.41 -4.68 -3.33
C THR A 39 3.75 -3.71 -2.18
N ALA A 40 4.73 -4.07 -1.35
CA ALA A 40 5.17 -3.23 -0.23
C ALA A 40 5.81 -1.92 -0.70
N GLU A 41 6.56 -1.94 -1.80
CA GLU A 41 7.17 -0.76 -2.43
C GLU A 41 6.09 0.14 -3.01
N LYS A 42 5.14 -0.44 -3.76
CA LYS A 42 4.00 0.29 -4.30
C LYS A 42 3.20 1.01 -3.19
N LEU A 43 2.95 0.35 -2.06
CA LEU A 43 2.28 0.96 -0.91
C LEU A 43 3.13 2.07 -0.25
N THR A 44 4.45 1.96 -0.30
CA THR A 44 5.36 3.00 0.22
C THR A 44 5.32 4.23 -0.67
N LEU A 45 5.30 4.06 -2.00
CA LEU A 45 5.13 5.16 -2.96
C LEU A 45 3.76 5.85 -2.81
N MET A 46 2.69 5.08 -2.58
CA MET A 46 1.36 5.66 -2.29
C MET A 46 1.37 6.48 -1.02
N ARG A 47 1.98 5.95 0.05
CA ARG A 47 2.14 6.66 1.32
C ARG A 47 2.88 7.98 1.13
N ASP A 48 4.01 7.96 0.42
CA ASP A 48 4.84 9.15 0.21
C ASP A 48 4.12 10.18 -0.68
N SER A 49 3.37 9.69 -1.68
CA SER A 49 2.49 10.54 -2.50
C SER A 49 1.41 11.20 -1.65
N LEU A 50 0.75 10.45 -0.77
CA LEU A 50 -0.25 10.99 0.15
C LEU A 50 0.38 12.03 1.09
N TYR A 51 1.53 11.73 1.71
CA TYR A 51 2.27 12.69 2.52
C TYR A 51 2.61 13.98 1.76
N SER A 52 3.00 13.87 0.49
CA SER A 52 3.31 15.04 -0.33
C SER A 52 2.08 15.93 -0.56
N VAL A 53 0.90 15.33 -0.74
CA VAL A 53 -0.37 16.06 -0.86
C VAL A 53 -0.71 16.71 0.47
N GLU A 54 -0.65 15.96 1.59
CA GLU A 54 -0.93 16.51 2.92
C GLU A 54 -0.04 17.71 3.28
N LYS A 55 1.25 17.67 2.90
CA LYS A 55 2.17 18.79 3.10
C LYS A 55 1.89 19.98 2.19
N ARG A 56 1.26 19.78 1.03
CA ARG A 56 0.87 20.85 0.11
C ARG A 56 -0.43 21.51 0.55
N THR A 57 -1.43 20.72 0.95
CA THR A 57 -2.72 21.20 1.47
C THR A 57 -2.65 21.69 2.91
N GLY A 58 -1.48 21.58 3.56
CA GLY A 58 -1.25 21.95 4.94
C GLY A 58 -1.87 20.98 5.96
N THR A 59 -2.61 19.96 5.53
CA THR A 59 -3.30 19.00 6.42
C THR A 59 -2.35 18.02 7.12
N HIS A 60 -1.05 18.06 6.81
CA HIS A 60 -0.03 17.29 7.52
C HIS A 60 0.38 17.95 8.84
N LYS A 61 0.20 17.23 9.96
CA LYS A 61 0.76 17.63 11.25
C LYS A 61 2.22 17.19 11.36
N ASN A 62 3.15 18.14 11.40
CA ASN A 62 4.57 17.88 11.66
C ASN A 62 4.78 17.49 13.14
N TYR A 63 4.88 16.19 13.43
CA TYR A 63 5.09 15.67 14.80
C TYR A 63 6.56 15.34 15.14
N ARG A 64 7.57 15.92 14.47
CA ARG A 64 8.97 15.50 14.69
C ARG A 64 9.98 16.65 14.61
N ASN A 65 10.44 17.12 15.77
CA ASN A 65 11.86 17.08 16.23
C ASN A 65 12.01 17.77 17.62
N ASP A 66 11.96 17.00 18.71
CA ASP A 66 11.75 17.50 20.09
C ASP A 66 12.75 18.58 20.56
N LYS A 67 14.01 18.56 20.10
CA LYS A 67 15.02 19.52 20.56
C LYS A 67 14.87 20.93 19.97
N TYR A 68 14.40 21.02 18.72
CA TYR A 68 14.26 22.31 18.04
C TYR A 68 12.92 23.00 18.38
N HIS A 69 11.93 22.23 18.84
CA HIS A 69 10.59 22.72 19.20
C HIS A 69 10.50 23.24 20.64
N GLU A 70 11.29 22.70 21.58
CA GLU A 70 11.40 23.23 22.95
C GLU A 70 12.05 24.61 22.97
N GLU A 71 13.10 24.85 22.18
CA GLU A 71 13.81 26.14 22.14
C GLU A 71 12.98 27.29 21.52
N LEU A 72 11.94 26.97 20.75
CA LEU A 72 11.10 27.94 20.03
C LEU A 72 9.69 28.13 20.62
N ASN A 73 9.38 27.55 21.80
CA ASN A 73 8.01 27.53 22.37
C ASN A 73 6.96 27.07 21.34
N HIS A 74 7.28 26.01 20.58
CA HIS A 74 6.47 25.50 19.48
C HIS A 74 5.61 24.29 19.89
N TYR A 75 4.77 24.44 20.91
CA TYR A 75 3.39 24.08 20.59
C TYR A 75 2.93 25.18 19.64
N ALA A 76 3.13 24.97 18.33
CA ALA A 76 2.59 25.90 17.37
C ALA A 76 1.06 25.77 17.48
N TYR A 77 0.46 26.65 18.27
CA TYR A 77 -0.94 26.98 18.22
C TYR A 77 -1.02 28.24 17.35
N GLY A 78 -1.91 28.25 16.35
CA GLY A 78 -2.14 29.39 15.45
C GLY A 78 -1.53 29.26 14.05
N ASP A 79 -1.57 30.36 13.29
CA ASP A 79 -1.31 30.47 11.84
C ASP A 79 0.07 29.99 11.36
N ARG A 80 1.02 29.69 12.26
CA ARG A 80 2.39 29.23 11.93
C ARG A 80 2.54 27.71 11.78
N VAL A 81 1.56 26.92 12.22
CA VAL A 81 1.54 25.44 11.99
C VAL A 81 1.34 25.14 10.51
N TRP A 82 0.52 25.97 9.89
CA TRP A 82 0.21 25.95 8.49
C TRP A 82 1.24 26.86 7.85
N GLU A 83 2.32 26.31 7.29
CA GLU A 83 3.05 27.10 6.30
C GLU A 83 2.04 27.47 5.21
N ARG A 84 1.51 28.69 5.26
CA ARG A 84 0.86 29.32 4.12
C ARG A 84 1.96 29.46 3.06
N ARG A 85 2.24 28.37 2.34
CA ARG A 85 2.82 28.50 1.02
C ARG A 85 1.94 29.48 0.27
N HIS A 86 2.59 30.42 -0.44
CA HIS A 86 1.91 31.49 -1.17
C HIS A 86 0.67 30.94 -1.88
N GLU A 87 -0.43 31.67 -1.92
CA GLU A 87 -1.73 31.25 -2.52
C GLU A 87 -1.61 30.69 -3.95
N GLN A 88 -0.48 30.93 -4.62
CA GLN A 88 -0.13 30.41 -5.96
C GLN A 88 0.50 28.99 -5.96
N ASP A 89 0.97 28.49 -4.82
CA ASP A 89 1.67 27.18 -4.68
C ASP A 89 0.78 26.05 -4.14
N VAL A 90 -0.47 26.36 -3.76
CA VAL A 90 -1.38 25.37 -3.19
C VAL A 90 -2.33 24.83 -4.25
N ASP A 91 -1.98 23.64 -4.75
CA ASP A 91 -2.67 22.92 -5.82
C ASP A 91 -3.98 22.26 -5.32
N PHE A 92 -4.86 23.05 -4.72
CA PHE A 92 -6.15 22.61 -4.16
C PHE A 92 -7.11 22.07 -5.23
N GLU A 93 -6.94 22.46 -6.49
CA GLU A 93 -7.72 21.95 -7.61
C GLU A 93 -7.30 20.52 -8.01
N ALA A 94 -6.00 20.21 -8.00
CA ALA A 94 -5.51 18.88 -8.38
C ALA A 94 -5.40 17.89 -7.20
N ALA A 95 -5.40 18.38 -5.96
CA ALA A 95 -5.27 17.55 -4.76
C ALA A 95 -6.39 16.48 -4.63
N PRO A 96 -7.69 16.79 -4.84
CA PRO A 96 -8.75 15.78 -4.79
C PRO A 96 -8.53 14.64 -5.78
N GLY A 97 -8.19 14.96 -7.04
CA GLY A 97 -7.93 13.95 -8.07
C GLY A 97 -6.77 13.01 -7.71
N LYS A 98 -5.67 13.57 -7.16
CA LYS A 98 -4.53 12.78 -6.68
C LYS A 98 -4.90 11.88 -5.50
N ILE A 99 -5.68 12.38 -4.55
CA ILE A 99 -6.13 11.62 -3.39
C ILE A 99 -7.08 10.49 -3.80
N THR A 100 -8.06 10.75 -4.67
CA THR A 100 -8.98 9.73 -5.19
C THR A 100 -8.24 8.65 -5.96
N SER A 101 -7.24 9.03 -6.77
CA SER A 101 -6.38 8.07 -7.45
C SER A 101 -5.67 7.16 -6.45
N ILE A 102 -5.04 7.71 -5.41
CA ILE A 102 -4.36 6.92 -4.36
C ILE A 102 -5.35 5.99 -3.65
N ALA A 103 -6.55 6.47 -3.30
CA ALA A 103 -7.56 5.65 -2.62
C ALA A 103 -8.02 4.46 -3.48
N SER A 104 -8.27 4.70 -4.78
CA SER A 104 -8.61 3.64 -5.75
C SER A 104 -7.49 2.60 -5.87
N ASP A 105 -6.25 3.07 -5.90
CA ASP A 105 -5.06 2.24 -6.01
C ASP A 105 -4.83 1.38 -4.74
N CYS A 106 -5.15 1.92 -3.56
CA CYS A 106 -5.17 1.20 -2.30
C CYS A 106 -6.27 0.11 -2.29
N ALA A 107 -7.48 0.43 -2.74
CA ALA A 107 -8.59 -0.52 -2.84
C ALA A 107 -8.27 -1.68 -3.81
N MET A 108 -7.68 -1.37 -4.97
CA MET A 108 -7.20 -2.39 -5.90
C MET A 108 -6.12 -3.28 -5.27
N THR A 109 -5.22 -2.70 -4.48
CA THR A 109 -4.18 -3.46 -3.76
C THR A 109 -4.78 -4.36 -2.69
N GLU A 110 -5.80 -3.89 -1.96
CA GLU A 110 -6.54 -4.69 -1.00
C GLU A 110 -7.19 -5.90 -1.67
N ALA A 111 -7.93 -5.68 -2.76
CA ALA A 111 -8.60 -6.74 -3.51
C ALA A 111 -7.59 -7.79 -4.02
N LYS A 112 -6.43 -7.35 -4.52
CA LYS A 112 -5.35 -8.27 -4.93
C LYS A 112 -4.82 -9.11 -3.76
N CYS A 113 -4.64 -8.51 -2.59
CA CYS A 113 -4.19 -9.24 -1.40
C CYS A 113 -5.23 -10.29 -0.97
N GLN A 114 -6.52 -9.95 -1.01
CA GLN A 114 -7.61 -10.90 -0.71
C GLN A 114 -7.61 -12.10 -1.67
N VAL A 115 -7.49 -11.86 -2.98
CA VAL A 115 -7.41 -12.94 -3.99
C VAL A 115 -6.16 -13.80 -3.77
N ASN A 116 -5.03 -13.17 -3.45
CA ASN A 116 -3.78 -13.88 -3.17
C ASN A 116 -3.89 -14.74 -1.89
N GLU A 117 -4.55 -14.25 -0.84
CA GLU A 117 -4.83 -15.00 0.40
C GLU A 117 -5.64 -16.27 0.09
N SER A 118 -6.74 -16.15 -0.65
CA SER A 118 -7.55 -17.30 -1.05
C SER A 118 -6.78 -18.31 -1.91
N LEU A 119 -5.90 -17.82 -2.80
CA LEU A 119 -5.05 -18.70 -3.60
C LEU A 119 -4.01 -19.43 -2.73
N LEU A 120 -3.47 -18.77 -1.71
CA LEU A 120 -2.56 -19.39 -0.74
C LEU A 120 -3.27 -20.43 0.14
N ASP A 121 -4.55 -20.21 0.48
CA ASP A 121 -5.39 -21.22 1.15
C ASP A 121 -5.55 -22.46 0.27
N TRP A 122 -5.90 -22.27 -1.01
CA TRP A 122 -6.02 -23.38 -1.96
C TRP A 122 -4.69 -24.14 -2.17
N ILE A 123 -3.56 -23.44 -2.27
CA ILE A 123 -2.23 -24.09 -2.39
C ILE A 123 -1.90 -24.88 -1.11
N GLN A 124 -2.28 -24.37 0.07
CA GLN A 124 -2.07 -25.06 1.34
C GLN A 124 -2.88 -26.37 1.40
N GLU A 125 -4.16 -26.34 1.04
CA GLU A 125 -5.02 -27.52 0.98
C GLU A 125 -4.49 -28.57 0.01
N LEU A 126 -3.98 -28.13 -1.14
CA LEU A 126 -3.36 -29.01 -2.12
C LEU A 126 -2.06 -29.63 -1.59
N ASN A 127 -1.22 -28.86 -0.88
CA ASN A 127 0.00 -29.37 -0.24
C ASN A 127 -0.33 -30.45 0.81
N ASP A 128 -1.36 -30.21 1.63
CA ASP A 128 -1.78 -31.16 2.65
C ASP A 128 -2.41 -32.42 2.04
N SER A 129 -3.08 -32.29 0.89
CA SER A 129 -3.64 -33.43 0.15
C SER A 129 -2.57 -34.28 -0.52
N LEU A 130 -1.52 -33.65 -1.07
CA LEU A 130 -0.40 -34.35 -1.73
C LEU A 130 0.53 -35.05 -0.74
N ALA A 131 0.64 -34.56 0.49
CA ALA A 131 1.46 -35.16 1.54
C ALA A 131 0.84 -36.47 2.10
N LYS A 132 -0.50 -36.55 2.19
CA LYS A 132 -1.21 -37.70 2.77
C LYS A 132 -0.89 -39.07 2.13
N PRO A 133 -0.82 -39.22 0.80
CA PRO A 133 -0.57 -40.52 0.16
C PRO A 133 0.91 -40.87 -0.04
N ASN A 134 1.86 -39.96 0.23
CA ASN A 134 3.25 -40.09 -0.22
C ASN A 134 4.29 -40.12 0.92
N THR A 135 3.95 -40.72 2.06
CA THR A 135 4.79 -40.73 3.28
C THR A 135 6.01 -41.65 3.21
N ASP A 136 6.15 -42.46 2.17
CA ASP A 136 7.04 -43.62 2.20
C ASP A 136 8.55 -43.30 2.12
N ASP A 137 8.95 -42.10 1.71
CA ASP A 137 10.36 -41.77 1.42
C ASP A 137 10.90 -40.50 2.12
N GLY A 138 10.13 -39.89 3.03
CA GLY A 138 10.52 -38.72 3.86
C GLY A 138 10.89 -37.42 3.10
N SER A 139 11.06 -37.48 1.78
CA SER A 139 11.33 -36.34 0.90
C SER A 139 10.10 -35.45 0.77
N TRP A 140 8.91 -36.04 0.72
CA TRP A 140 7.62 -35.36 0.73
C TRP A 140 7.36 -34.64 2.05
N ASP A 141 7.70 -35.21 3.20
CA ASP A 141 7.54 -34.54 4.50
C ASP A 141 8.41 -33.29 4.61
N ARG A 142 9.68 -33.38 4.16
CA ARG A 142 10.59 -32.22 4.12
C ARG A 142 10.11 -31.14 3.14
N ALA A 143 9.66 -31.55 1.95
CA ALA A 143 9.14 -30.62 0.95
C ALA A 143 7.85 -29.94 1.42
N ALA A 144 6.90 -30.72 1.94
CA ALA A 144 5.62 -30.23 2.44
C ALA A 144 5.81 -29.23 3.58
N SER A 145 6.67 -29.52 4.55
CA SER A 145 7.00 -28.59 5.65
C SER A 145 7.60 -27.27 5.13
N SER A 146 8.56 -27.37 4.20
CA SER A 146 9.18 -26.18 3.57
C SER A 146 8.17 -25.34 2.81
N ILE A 147 7.23 -25.98 2.11
CA ILE A 147 6.15 -25.33 1.38
C ILE A 147 5.18 -24.65 2.34
N ARG A 148 4.77 -25.31 3.44
CA ARG A 148 3.93 -24.69 4.48
C ARG A 148 4.57 -23.44 5.05
N MET A 149 5.87 -23.47 5.35
CA MET A 149 6.59 -22.29 5.84
C MET A 149 6.56 -21.16 4.81
N LYS A 150 6.79 -21.46 3.53
CA LYS A 150 6.75 -20.46 2.46
C LYS A 150 5.35 -19.86 2.27
N ILE A 151 4.31 -20.69 2.30
CA ILE A 151 2.91 -20.24 2.24
C ILE A 151 2.57 -19.35 3.44
N SER A 152 2.98 -19.74 4.64
CA SER A 152 2.76 -18.96 5.86
C SER A 152 3.40 -17.56 5.75
N ALA A 153 4.67 -17.49 5.32
CA ALA A 153 5.35 -16.22 5.09
C ALA A 153 4.62 -15.34 4.06
N PHE A 154 4.15 -15.94 2.96
CA PHE A 154 3.36 -15.25 1.94
C PHE A 154 2.02 -14.73 2.48
N LYS A 155 1.32 -15.50 3.32
CA LYS A 155 0.08 -15.05 3.98
C LYS A 155 0.36 -13.88 4.91
N THR A 156 1.42 -13.94 5.71
CA THR A 156 1.82 -12.83 6.58
C THR A 156 2.11 -11.56 5.78
N TRP A 157 2.87 -11.65 4.69
CA TRP A 157 3.15 -10.48 3.85
C TRP A 157 1.90 -9.94 3.15
N SER A 158 1.04 -10.82 2.63
CA SER A 158 -0.23 -10.42 2.02
C SER A 158 -1.13 -9.70 3.02
N GLY A 159 -1.30 -10.27 4.22
CA GLY A 159 -2.09 -9.67 5.30
C GLY A 159 -1.54 -8.31 5.73
N ASN A 160 -0.22 -8.18 5.89
CA ASN A 160 0.41 -6.89 6.21
C ASN A 160 0.16 -5.85 5.11
N ASN A 161 0.29 -6.23 3.84
CA ASN A 161 0.03 -5.33 2.71
C ASN A 161 -1.45 -4.93 2.64
N ARG A 162 -2.37 -5.86 2.88
CA ARG A 162 -3.81 -5.61 2.96
C ARG A 162 -4.15 -4.63 4.08
N SER A 163 -3.63 -4.83 5.29
CA SER A 163 -3.87 -3.91 6.41
C SER A 163 -3.31 -2.51 6.12
N ARG A 164 -2.13 -2.43 5.50
CA ARG A 164 -1.53 -1.15 5.09
C ARG A 164 -2.34 -0.45 4.00
N SER A 165 -2.87 -1.19 3.01
CA SER A 165 -3.68 -0.61 1.95
C SER A 165 -5.00 -0.06 2.50
N ILE A 166 -5.67 -0.80 3.40
CA ILE A 166 -6.89 -0.34 4.09
C ILE A 166 -6.61 0.94 4.88
N TYR A 167 -5.50 0.97 5.64
CA TYR A 167 -5.11 2.15 6.40
C TYR A 167 -4.89 3.37 5.49
N LEU A 168 -4.14 3.20 4.39
CA LEU A 168 -3.86 4.29 3.45
C LEU A 168 -5.13 4.76 2.73
N ALA A 169 -6.04 3.86 2.36
CA ALA A 169 -7.34 4.23 1.78
C ALA A 169 -8.16 5.10 2.74
N LYS A 170 -8.32 4.67 4.00
CA LYS A 170 -9.02 5.47 5.03
C LYS A 170 -8.37 6.82 5.26
N ARG A 171 -7.03 6.87 5.26
CA ARG A 171 -6.29 8.12 5.40
C ARG A 171 -6.53 9.03 4.20
N ALA A 172 -6.49 8.50 2.98
CA ALA A 172 -6.80 9.26 1.77
C ALA A 172 -8.23 9.81 1.80
N GLU A 173 -9.22 9.01 2.20
CA GLU A 173 -10.62 9.48 2.36
C GLU A 173 -10.73 10.65 3.36
N ALA A 174 -10.09 10.54 4.52
CA ALA A 174 -10.06 11.61 5.50
C ALA A 174 -9.41 12.89 4.94
N GLN A 175 -8.34 12.75 4.14
CA GLN A 175 -7.71 13.89 3.47
C GLN A 175 -8.59 14.50 2.38
N MET A 176 -9.36 13.70 1.65
CA MET A 176 -10.31 14.19 0.65
C MET A 176 -11.42 15.02 1.31
N GLN A 177 -11.91 14.59 2.47
CA GLN A 177 -12.90 15.32 3.26
C GLN A 177 -12.32 16.65 3.78
N ALA A 178 -11.08 16.64 4.28
CA ALA A 178 -10.39 17.84 4.75
C ALA A 178 -10.12 18.85 3.63
N ALA A 179 -9.66 18.38 2.46
CA ALA A 179 -9.43 19.25 1.31
C ALA A 179 -10.73 19.86 0.77
N SER A 180 -11.82 19.07 0.73
CA SER A 180 -13.14 19.55 0.29
C SER A 180 -13.73 20.61 1.23
N SER A 181 -13.57 20.44 2.55
CA SER A 181 -14.06 21.42 3.52
C SER A 181 -13.28 22.72 3.48
N GLN A 182 -11.95 22.65 3.32
CA GLN A 182 -11.09 23.83 3.13
C GLN A 182 -11.42 24.57 1.82
N ASN A 183 -11.62 23.87 0.71
CA ASN A 183 -12.03 24.50 -0.55
C ASN A 183 -13.37 25.22 -0.43
N SER A 184 -14.34 24.61 0.23
CA SER A 184 -15.66 25.21 0.43
C SER A 184 -15.56 26.51 1.26
N GLN A 185 -14.73 26.53 2.30
CA GLN A 185 -14.48 27.71 3.11
C GLN A 185 -13.77 28.82 2.33
N ASN A 186 -12.75 28.48 1.53
CA ASN A 186 -12.03 29.45 0.71
C ASN A 186 -12.94 30.10 -0.35
N ILE A 187 -13.81 29.33 -0.99
CA ILE A 187 -14.78 29.85 -1.96
C ILE A 187 -15.74 30.84 -1.27
N LEU A 188 -16.33 30.46 -0.13
CA LEU A 188 -17.24 31.34 0.63
C LEU A 188 -16.54 32.63 1.07
N HIS A 189 -15.31 32.54 1.56
CA HIS A 189 -14.53 33.72 1.95
C HIS A 189 -14.23 34.64 0.77
N SER A 190 -13.91 34.09 -0.40
CA SER A 190 -13.66 34.87 -1.62
C SER A 190 -14.93 35.59 -2.14
N GLN A 191 -16.10 34.95 -2.01
CA GLN A 191 -17.39 35.54 -2.38
C GLN A 191 -17.79 36.66 -1.42
N LEU A 192 -17.56 36.48 -0.12
CA LEU A 192 -17.79 37.50 0.90
C LEU A 192 -16.91 38.75 0.68
N ILE A 193 -15.63 38.57 0.34
CA ILE A 193 -14.72 39.69 -0.01
C ILE A 193 -15.20 40.41 -1.28
N ARG A 194 -15.62 39.69 -2.32
CA ARG A 194 -16.11 40.34 -3.55
C ARG A 194 -17.38 41.16 -3.32
N HIS A 195 -18.27 40.70 -2.44
CA HIS A 195 -19.47 41.45 -2.06
C HIS A 195 -19.18 42.65 -1.16
N SER A 196 -18.16 42.60 -0.29
CA SER A 196 -17.80 43.74 0.57
C SER A 196 -17.03 44.85 -0.15
N VAL A 197 -16.38 44.56 -1.28
CA VAL A 197 -15.69 45.55 -2.13
C VAL A 197 -16.64 46.22 -3.15
N SER A 198 -17.87 45.71 -3.29
CA SER A 198 -18.88 46.22 -4.23
C SER A 198 -19.88 47.23 -3.61
N ILE A 199 -19.58 47.77 -2.42
CA ILE A 199 -20.34 48.82 -1.71
C ILE A 199 -19.47 50.06 -1.63
#